data_AF-A0A2C9KGT3-F1
#
_entry.id   AF-A0A2C9KGT3-F1
#
_cell.length_a   1.000
_cell.length_b   1.000
_cell.length_c   1.000
_cell.angle_alpha   90.00
_cell.angle_beta   90.00
_cell.angle_gamma   90.00
#
_symmetry.space_group_name_H-M   'P 1'
#
loop_
_entity.id
_entity.type
_entity.pdbx_description
1 polymer ?
#
loop_
_entity_poly.entity_id
_entity_poly.type
_entity_poly.pdbx_seq_one_letter_code
_entity_poly.pdbx_strand_id
1 'polypeptide(L)'
;MTSSEWPTSILGQALVEYLCNKTSMTPERCQSMRNHTDVQLRENFVALKSFYDTMSVETYSVQPAMSITDLLCNVGGCLGLWLGLSVLSFCEVFHFVVELLQAALQMFSLCPTKPKM
;
A
#
# COMPACT_ATOMS: atom_id res chain seq x y z
N MET A 1 -16.49 3.00 -25.12
CA MET A 1 -17.63 2.05 -25.11
C MET A 1 -17.88 1.62 -26.54
N THR A 2 -17.55 0.38 -26.90
CA THR A 2 -17.87 -0.19 -28.21
C THR A 2 -19.18 -0.95 -28.08
N SER A 3 -20.22 -0.55 -28.81
CA SER A 3 -21.43 -1.36 -28.95
C SER A 3 -21.33 -2.18 -30.22
N SER A 4 -21.67 -3.46 -30.12
CA SER A 4 -21.83 -4.36 -31.27
C SER A 4 -23.24 -4.93 -31.24
N GLU A 5 -23.80 -5.25 -32.41
CA GLU A 5 -25.12 -5.88 -32.49
C GLU A 5 -25.05 -7.30 -31.93
N TRP A 6 -25.86 -7.56 -30.90
CA TRP A 6 -25.96 -8.87 -30.26
C TRP A 6 -27.41 -9.21 -29.92
N PRO A 7 -27.83 -10.48 -30.04
CA PRO A 7 -27.27 -11.52 -30.88
C PRO A 7 -27.58 -11.28 -32.37
N THR A 8 -26.79 -11.88 -33.27
CA THR A 8 -27.11 -11.88 -34.71
C THR A 8 -28.32 -12.76 -35.00
N SER A 9 -29.04 -12.48 -36.10
CA SER A 9 -30.32 -13.13 -36.45
C SER A 9 -30.26 -14.66 -36.46
N ILE A 10 -29.17 -15.25 -36.96
CA ILE A 10 -28.98 -16.70 -36.98
C ILE A 10 -28.50 -17.27 -35.63
N LEU A 11 -27.84 -16.45 -34.81
CA LEU A 11 -27.22 -16.89 -33.56
C LEU A 11 -28.25 -16.94 -32.42
N GLY A 12 -29.29 -16.11 -32.46
CA GLY A 12 -30.30 -16.01 -31.40
C GLY A 12 -30.98 -17.35 -31.10
N GLN A 13 -31.44 -18.08 -32.14
CA GLN A 13 -32.14 -19.35 -31.96
C GLN A 13 -31.22 -20.46 -31.43
N ALA A 14 -30.00 -20.55 -31.95
CA ALA A 14 -29.00 -21.50 -31.48
C ALA A 14 -28.57 -21.22 -30.03
N LEU A 15 -28.51 -19.93 -29.65
CA LEU A 15 -28.21 -19.50 -28.30
C LEU A 15 -29.30 -19.92 -27.30
N VAL A 16 -30.58 -19.79 -27.67
CA VAL A 16 -31.69 -20.23 -26.82
C VAL A 16 -31.65 -21.74 -26.58
N GLU A 17 -31.39 -22.54 -27.61
CA GLU A 17 -31.27 -23.99 -27.45
C GLU A 17 -30.08 -24.36 -26.54
N TYR A 18 -28.95 -23.67 -26.71
CA TYR A 18 -27.79 -23.83 -25.84
C TYR A 18 -28.10 -23.46 -24.38
N LEU A 19 -28.78 -22.34 -24.15
CA LEU A 19 -29.18 -21.90 -22.80
C LEU A 19 -30.15 -22.88 -22.16
N CYS A 20 -31.12 -23.40 -22.91
CA CYS A 20 -32.08 -24.39 -22.42
C CYS A 20 -31.44 -25.73 -22.06
N ASN A 21 -30.35 -26.10 -22.73
CA ASN A 21 -29.57 -27.28 -22.37
C ASN A 21 -28.60 -27.04 -21.19
N LYS A 22 -27.97 -25.85 -21.11
CA LYS A 22 -26.93 -25.55 -20.11
C LYS A 22 -27.45 -25.03 -18.78
N THR A 23 -28.55 -24.29 -18.77
CA THR A 23 -29.11 -23.72 -17.54
C THR A 23 -30.20 -24.64 -17.00
N SER A 24 -30.24 -24.87 -15.69
CA SER A 24 -31.32 -25.58 -15.01
C SER A 24 -32.58 -24.71 -14.94
N MET A 25 -33.10 -24.31 -16.10
CA MET A 25 -34.31 -23.50 -16.22
C MET A 25 -35.54 -24.41 -16.29
N THR A 26 -36.68 -23.92 -15.79
CA THR A 26 -37.95 -24.62 -15.90
C THR A 26 -38.34 -24.82 -17.37
N PRO A 27 -38.87 -26.00 -17.75
CA PRO A 27 -39.17 -26.33 -19.15
C PRO A 27 -40.16 -25.35 -19.80
N GLU A 28 -41.08 -24.77 -19.01
CA GLU A 28 -42.05 -23.77 -19.46
C GLU A 28 -41.38 -22.49 -19.97
N ARG A 29 -40.31 -22.06 -19.30
CA ARG A 29 -39.58 -20.82 -19.63
C ARG A 29 -38.71 -21.00 -20.88
N CYS A 30 -38.31 -22.24 -21.19
CA CYS A 30 -37.68 -22.57 -22.45
C CYS A 30 -38.66 -22.57 -23.63
N GLN A 31 -39.89 -23.04 -23.41
CA GLN A 31 -40.94 -22.95 -24.43
C GLN A 31 -41.32 -21.50 -24.74
N SER A 32 -41.42 -20.64 -23.72
CA SER A 32 -41.68 -19.21 -23.95
C SER A 32 -40.56 -18.53 -24.74
N MET A 33 -39.29 -18.83 -24.45
CA MET A 33 -38.14 -18.30 -25.19
C MET A 33 -38.08 -18.78 -26.64
N ARG A 34 -38.46 -20.03 -26.92
CA ARG A 34 -38.51 -20.58 -28.29
C ARG A 34 -39.62 -19.94 -29.14
N ASN A 35 -40.70 -19.48 -28.51
CA ASN A 35 -41.83 -18.84 -29.19
C ASN A 35 -41.60 -17.34 -29.48
N HIS A 36 -40.51 -16.75 -29.00
CA HIS A 36 -40.17 -15.36 -29.32
C HIS A 36 -39.57 -15.24 -30.73
N THR A 37 -39.87 -14.15 -31.41
CA THR A 37 -39.28 -13.84 -32.73
C THR A 37 -37.86 -13.31 -32.58
N ASP A 38 -37.02 -13.43 -33.62
CA ASP A 38 -35.61 -12.98 -33.58
C ASP A 38 -35.46 -11.50 -33.18
N VAL A 39 -36.43 -10.66 -33.54
CA VAL A 39 -36.49 -9.25 -33.13
C VAL A 39 -36.66 -9.12 -31.62
N GLN A 40 -37.57 -9.90 -31.03
CA GLN A 40 -37.81 -9.90 -29.59
C GLN A 40 -36.63 -10.49 -28.82
N LEU A 41 -35.96 -11.50 -29.36
CA LEU A 41 -34.72 -11.99 -28.74
C LEU A 41 -33.68 -10.86 -28.73
N ARG A 42 -33.49 -10.14 -29.83
CA ARG A 42 -32.48 -9.08 -29.91
C ARG A 42 -32.72 -7.91 -28.96
N GLU A 43 -33.96 -7.55 -28.70
CA GLU A 43 -34.28 -6.44 -27.80
C GLU A 43 -34.14 -6.81 -26.32
N ASN A 44 -34.34 -8.09 -25.97
CA ASN A 44 -34.33 -8.54 -24.58
C ASN A 44 -32.99 -9.13 -24.12
N PHE A 45 -32.16 -9.60 -25.03
CA PHE A 45 -30.88 -10.25 -24.70
C PHE A 45 -29.74 -9.23 -24.61
N VAL A 46 -29.04 -9.21 -23.46
CA VAL A 46 -27.83 -8.41 -23.25
C VAL A 46 -26.63 -9.28 -22.87
N ALA A 47 -25.50 -9.07 -23.55
CA ALA A 47 -24.22 -9.70 -23.22
C ALA A 47 -23.29 -8.67 -22.58
N LEU A 48 -22.96 -8.88 -21.30
CA LEU A 48 -21.97 -8.06 -20.59
C LEU A 48 -20.62 -8.77 -20.61
N LYS A 49 -19.62 -8.15 -21.25
CA LYS A 49 -18.25 -8.66 -21.25
C LYS A 49 -17.34 -7.68 -20.51
N SER A 50 -16.91 -8.07 -19.31
CA SER A 50 -15.95 -7.29 -18.52
C SER A 50 -14.54 -7.74 -18.89
N PHE A 51 -13.70 -6.76 -19.24
CA PHE A 51 -12.29 -6.97 -19.52
C PHE A 51 -11.47 -5.91 -18.77
N TYR A 52 -10.25 -6.27 -18.40
CA TYR A 52 -9.24 -5.31 -17.98
C TYR A 52 -8.61 -4.67 -19.23
N ASP A 53 -8.57 -3.35 -19.30
CA ASP A 53 -8.03 -2.60 -20.45
C ASP A 53 -6.51 -2.78 -20.58
N THR A 54 -5.81 -2.91 -19.45
CA THR A 54 -4.37 -3.15 -19.40
C THR A 54 -3.99 -4.06 -18.22
N MET A 55 -2.84 -4.74 -18.31
CA MET A 55 -2.25 -5.56 -17.24
C MET A 55 -1.48 -4.71 -16.21
N SER A 56 -1.83 -3.44 -16.06
CA SER A 56 -1.13 -2.52 -15.16
C SER A 56 -2.01 -2.26 -13.94
N VAL A 57 -1.62 -2.83 -12.81
CA VAL A 57 -2.25 -2.54 -11.52
C VAL A 57 -1.56 -1.31 -10.95
N GLU A 58 -2.25 -0.17 -10.93
CA GLU A 58 -1.75 1.03 -10.26
C GLU A 58 -1.78 0.82 -8.74
N THR A 59 -0.61 0.62 -8.14
CA THR A 59 -0.47 0.51 -6.68
C THR A 59 0.01 1.84 -6.10
N TYR A 60 -0.86 2.51 -5.36
CA TYR A 60 -0.52 3.76 -4.64
C TYR A 60 0.17 3.42 -3.32
N SER A 61 1.50 3.52 -3.27
CA SER A 61 2.27 3.38 -2.02
C SER A 61 2.64 4.76 -1.50
N VAL A 62 2.07 5.15 -0.35
CA VAL A 62 2.46 6.37 0.36
C VAL A 62 3.75 6.07 1.09
N GLN A 63 4.89 6.45 0.51
CA GLN A 63 6.16 6.38 1.21
C GLN A 63 6.23 7.52 2.23
N PRO A 64 6.57 7.23 3.50
CA PRO A 64 6.74 8.28 4.50
C PRO A 64 7.85 9.24 4.04
N ALA A 65 7.57 10.54 4.06
CA ALA A 65 8.45 11.56 3.51
C ALA A 65 9.79 11.72 4.28
N MET A 66 9.89 11.14 5.48
CA MET A 66 11.08 11.23 6.31
C MET A 66 11.15 10.08 7.31
N SER A 67 12.22 9.29 7.26
CA SER A 67 12.53 8.28 8.27
C SER A 67 13.33 8.88 9.42
N ILE A 68 13.43 8.16 10.54
CA ILE A 68 14.30 8.53 11.68
C ILE A 68 15.77 8.68 11.25
N THR A 69 16.18 7.96 10.20
CA THR A 69 17.52 8.05 9.62
C THR A 69 17.76 9.38 8.93
N ASP A 70 16.75 9.90 8.23
CA ASP A 70 16.85 11.19 7.52
C ASP A 70 16.89 12.35 8.51
N LEU A 71 16.11 12.26 9.59
CA LEU A 71 16.17 13.22 10.70
C LEU A 71 17.56 13.30 11.33
N LEU A 72 18.15 12.15 11.65
CA LEU A 72 19.49 12.08 12.23
C LEU A 72 20.57 12.58 11.26
N CYS A 73 20.43 12.26 9.97
CA CYS A 73 21.35 12.72 8.93
C CYS A 73 21.32 14.25 8.80
N ASN A 74 20.13 14.86 8.84
CA ASN A 74 20.00 16.31 8.76
C ASN A 74 20.57 17.03 10.01
N VAL A 75 20.29 16.50 11.21
CA VAL A 75 20.84 17.07 12.46
C VAL A 75 22.35 16.95 12.51
N GLY A 76 22.89 15.76 12.19
CA GLY A 76 24.34 15.53 12.15
C GLY A 76 25.02 16.37 11.08
N GLY A 77 24.39 16.54 9.92
CA GLY A 77 24.88 17.39 8.84
C GLY A 77 24.92 18.87 9.23
N CYS A 78 23.86 19.40 9.83
CA CYS A 78 23.82 20.79 10.29
C CYS A 78 24.83 21.05 11.42
N LEU A 79 24.92 20.17 12.42
CA LEU A 79 25.88 20.30 13.52
C LEU A 79 27.33 20.18 13.04
N GLY A 80 27.60 19.23 12.16
CA GLY A 80 28.92 19.05 11.54
C GLY A 80 29.33 20.23 10.67
N LEU A 81 28.38 20.85 9.96
CA LEU A 81 28.66 22.01 9.10
C LEU A 81 28.85 23.31 9.89
N TRP A 82 28.02 23.56 10.92
CA TRP A 82 28.04 24.83 11.66
C TRP A 82 29.08 24.85 12.78
N LEU A 83 29.18 23.78 13.57
CA LEU A 83 30.08 23.72 14.73
C LEU A 83 31.38 22.99 14.43
N GLY A 84 31.48 22.31 13.28
CA GLY A 84 32.57 21.37 13.02
C GLY A 84 32.56 20.15 13.95
N LEU A 85 31.42 19.91 14.62
CA LEU A 85 31.32 18.94 15.70
C LEU A 85 30.93 17.57 15.13
N SER A 86 31.84 16.60 15.28
CA SER A 86 31.67 15.24 14.77
C SER A 86 31.30 14.27 15.90
N VAL A 87 30.88 13.05 15.53
CA VAL A 87 30.71 11.93 16.47
C VAL A 87 31.95 11.72 17.34
N LEU A 88 33.15 11.91 16.77
CA LEU A 88 34.40 11.77 17.52
C LEU A 88 34.52 12.81 18.65
N SER A 89 34.17 14.07 18.35
CA SER A 89 34.14 15.16 19.35
C SER A 89 33.11 14.89 20.44
N PHE A 90 31.96 14.30 20.10
CA PHE A 90 30.96 13.90 21.11
C PHE A 90 31.48 12.79 22.03
N CYS A 91 32.17 11.79 21.49
CA CYS A 91 32.81 10.73 22.28
C CYS A 91 33.89 11.28 23.23
N GLU A 92 34.68 12.25 22.76
CA GLU A 92 35.73 12.89 23.58
C GLU A 92 35.14 13.68 24.75
N VAL A 93 34.08 14.47 24.51
CA VAL A 93 33.35 15.17 25.57
C VAL A 93 32.76 14.18 26.57
N PHE A 94 32.18 13.07 26.10
CA PHE A 94 31.64 12.05 26.99
C PHE A 94 32.72 11.41 27.87
N HIS A 95 33.87 11.08 27.29
CA HIS A 95 35.01 10.55 28.04
C HIS A 95 35.48 11.53 29.11
N PHE A 96 35.65 12.81 28.74
CA PHE A 96 36.05 13.86 29.66
C PHE A 96 35.05 14.05 30.81
N VAL A 97 33.74 14.02 30.53
CA VAL A 97 32.71 14.11 31.58
C VAL A 97 32.78 12.93 32.54
N VAL A 98 33.01 11.70 32.05
CA VAL A 98 33.14 10.52 32.91
C VAL A 98 34.38 10.61 33.81
N GLU A 99 35.53 11.00 33.27
CA GLU A 99 36.74 11.21 34.08
C GLU A 99 36.53 12.31 35.14
N LEU A 100 35.86 13.39 34.76
CA LEU A 100 35.57 14.50 35.67
C LEU A 100 34.62 14.09 36.79
N LEU A 101 33.61 13.26 36.49
CA LEU A 101 32.72 12.67 37.50
C LEU A 101 33.48 11.70 38.42
N GLN A 102 34.36 10.86 37.89
CA GLN A 102 35.18 9.96 38.71
C GLN A 102 36.11 10.75 39.64
N ALA A 103 36.78 11.79 39.13
CA ALA A 103 37.63 12.66 39.93
C ALA A 103 36.81 13.41 41.01
N ALA A 104 35.61 13.90 40.68
CA ALA A 104 34.72 14.54 41.64
C ALA A 104 34.26 13.57 42.75
N LEU A 105 33.93 12.33 42.40
CA LEU A 105 33.58 11.28 43.38
C LEU A 105 34.76 10.90 44.26
N GLN A 106 35.98 10.80 43.70
CA GLN A 106 37.20 10.55 44.48
C GLN A 106 37.52 11.70 45.43
N MET A 107 37.43 12.94 44.96
CA MET A 107 37.57 14.15 45.78
C MET A 107 36.58 14.15 46.95
N PHE A 108 35.33 13.72 46.70
CA PHE A 108 34.31 13.60 47.74
C PHE A 108 34.63 12.49 48.75
N SER A 109 35.26 11.38 48.32
CA SER A 109 35.64 10.27 49.20
C SER A 109 36.91 10.50 50.04
N LEU A 110 37.86 11.32 49.57
CA LEU A 110 39.10 11.68 50.27
C LEU A 110 38.95 12.88 51.22
N CYS A 111 37.79 13.55 51.20
CA CYS A 111 37.43 14.57 52.18
C CYS A 111 36.32 14.06 53.12
N PRO A 112 36.57 13.07 54.00
CA PRO A 112 35.86 13.07 55.27
C PRO A 112 36.34 14.32 56.00
N THR A 113 35.40 15.25 56.23
CA THR A 113 35.61 16.43 57.05
C THR A 113 36.28 16.00 58.35
N LYS A 114 37.56 16.34 58.56
CA LYS A 114 38.10 16.42 59.92
C LYS A 114 37.73 17.80 60.43
N PRO A 115 36.66 17.96 61.23
CA PRO A 115 36.42 19.22 61.90
C PRO A 115 37.62 19.52 62.80
N LYS A 116 38.23 20.68 62.61
CA LYS A 116 39.11 21.28 63.62
C LYS A 116 38.21 21.75 64.78
N MET A 117 38.31 21.07 65.92
CA MET A 117 38.24 21.68 67.25
C MET A 117 39.34 21.08 68.10
#